data_AF-A0A7W0RWK5-F1
#
_entry.id   AF-A0A7W0RWK5-F1
#
_cell.length_a   1.000
_cell.length_b   1.000
_cell.length_c   1.000
_cell.angle_alpha   90.00
_cell.angle_beta   90.00
_cell.angle_gamma   90.00
#
_symmetry.space_group_name_H-M   'P 1'
#
loop_
_entity.id
_entity.type
_entity.pdbx_description
1 polymer ?
#
loop_
_entity_poly.entity_id
_entity_poly.type
_entity_poly.pdbx_seq_one_letter_code
_entity_poly.pdbx_strand_id
1 'polypeptide(L)'
;MEAEARDERHARLRRARWRLRGAWQWPTFVTVTLSDAALLHWLPLAGDGTGWVPALLLAGCLNLIVVAVLGGLGGWALRRRRPDLPKVVADDYAGTAVIVALAGVFLAIGLVHRPAVLDGRQAFGDQSTAVRRWVLANGDAFARAHVDGADTLRLEDDLFRTCVPGEDPNRWLCLIVDTSSSPPLVRRDANRESNTSLNRPGGFR
;
A
#
# COMPACT_ATOMS: atom_id res chain seq x y z
N MET A 1 -17.13 56.10 24.34
CA MET A 1 -17.42 54.80 25.00
C MET A 1 -18.10 53.81 24.04
N GLU A 2 -19.21 54.15 23.36
CA GLU A 2 -19.86 53.20 22.41
C GLU A 2 -19.03 52.88 21.16
N ALA A 3 -18.31 53.86 20.60
CA ALA A 3 -17.46 53.65 19.43
C ALA A 3 -16.30 52.67 19.70
N GLU A 4 -15.69 52.76 20.88
CA GLU A 4 -14.57 51.91 21.31
C GLU A 4 -15.01 50.46 21.54
N ALA A 5 -16.18 50.25 22.15
CA ALA A 5 -16.78 48.93 22.32
C ALA A 5 -17.15 48.27 20.97
N ARG A 6 -17.48 49.08 19.95
CA ARG A 6 -17.79 48.59 18.60
C ARG A 6 -16.53 48.14 17.86
N ASP A 7 -15.44 48.91 17.96
CA ASP A 7 -14.15 48.57 17.40
C ASP A 7 -13.54 47.31 18.03
N GLU A 8 -13.66 47.17 19.35
CA GLU A 8 -13.24 45.95 20.03
C GLU A 8 -14.01 44.71 19.55
N ARG A 9 -15.33 44.81 19.38
CA ARG A 9 -16.14 43.70 18.82
C ARG A 9 -15.71 43.36 17.41
N HIS A 10 -15.51 44.35 16.54
CA HIS A 10 -15.04 44.11 15.18
C HIS A 10 -13.66 43.46 15.14
N ALA A 11 -12.74 43.88 16.01
CA ALA A 11 -11.41 43.29 16.13
C ALA A 11 -11.45 41.85 16.68
N ARG A 12 -12.35 41.55 17.64
CA ARG A 12 -12.57 40.17 18.14
C ARG A 12 -13.19 39.27 17.09
N LEU A 13 -14.22 39.74 16.37
CA LEU A 13 -14.87 38.99 15.30
C LEU A 13 -13.92 38.71 14.13
N ARG A 14 -13.09 39.69 13.73
CA ARG A 14 -12.04 39.46 12.71
C ARG A 14 -11.05 38.40 13.16
N ARG A 15 -10.57 38.44 14.41
CA ARG A 15 -9.66 37.42 14.98
C ARG A 15 -10.30 36.03 15.04
N ALA A 16 -11.55 35.92 15.49
CA ALA A 16 -12.29 34.66 15.53
C ALA A 16 -12.47 34.05 14.13
N ARG A 17 -12.80 34.89 13.14
CA ARG A 17 -12.98 34.47 11.74
C ARG A 17 -11.69 33.95 11.11
N TRP A 18 -10.53 34.49 11.51
CA TRP A 18 -9.22 34.00 11.05
C TRP A 18 -8.81 32.70 11.73
N ARG A 19 -9.13 32.52 13.02
CA ARG A 19 -8.91 31.24 13.72
C ARG A 19 -9.72 30.09 13.12
N LEU A 20 -10.98 30.35 12.76
CA LEU A 20 -11.83 29.37 12.07
C LEU A 20 -11.36 29.06 10.65
N ARG A 21 -10.73 30.03 9.97
CA ARG A 21 -10.17 29.84 8.61
C ARG A 21 -8.80 29.15 8.59
N GLY A 22 -7.99 29.31 9.64
CA GLY A 22 -6.66 28.69 9.76
C GLY A 22 -6.64 27.44 10.64
N ALA A 23 -7.79 26.79 10.83
CA ALA A 23 -7.92 25.53 11.57
C ALA A 23 -8.28 24.36 10.66
N TRP A 24 -8.06 24.49 9.34
CA TRP A 24 -8.41 23.46 8.36
C TRP A 24 -7.35 22.36 8.26
N GLN A 25 -6.11 22.63 8.66
CA GLN A 25 -5.03 21.66 8.56
C GLN A 25 -5.29 20.42 9.43
N TRP A 26 -5.76 20.56 10.68
CA TRP A 26 -5.97 19.40 11.56
C TRP A 26 -7.10 18.47 11.07
N PRO A 27 -8.31 18.96 10.75
CA PRO A 27 -9.36 18.12 10.17
C PRO A 27 -8.94 17.47 8.84
N THR A 28 -8.23 18.22 7.99
CA THR A 28 -7.75 17.69 6.71
C THR A 28 -6.69 16.62 6.94
N PHE A 29 -5.75 16.84 7.84
CA PHE A 29 -4.73 15.86 8.19
C PHE A 29 -5.35 14.54 8.66
N VAL A 30 -6.34 14.59 9.56
CA VAL A 30 -7.02 13.38 10.04
C VAL A 30 -7.75 12.68 8.89
N THR A 31 -8.54 13.43 8.12
CA THR A 31 -9.34 12.86 7.03
C THR A 31 -8.47 12.26 5.93
N VAL A 32 -7.42 12.96 5.52
CA VAL A 32 -6.50 12.49 4.48
C VAL A 32 -5.68 11.32 4.98
N THR A 33 -5.20 11.33 6.23
CA THR A 33 -4.44 10.18 6.78
C THR A 33 -5.29 8.91 6.82
N LEU A 34 -6.57 9.01 7.19
CA LEU A 34 -7.49 7.86 7.13
C LEU A 34 -7.74 7.42 5.68
N SER A 35 -7.85 8.38 4.76
CA SER A 35 -8.04 8.09 3.33
C SER A 35 -6.81 7.42 2.72
N ASP A 36 -5.61 7.90 3.02
CA ASP A 36 -4.33 7.33 2.58
C ASP A 36 -4.14 5.92 3.14
N ALA A 37 -4.50 5.69 4.41
CA ALA A 37 -4.48 4.36 5.01
C ALA A 37 -5.44 3.40 4.27
N ALA A 38 -6.64 3.88 3.92
CA ALA A 38 -7.59 3.10 3.12
C ALA A 38 -7.08 2.83 1.70
N LEU A 39 -6.45 3.82 1.06
CA LEU A 39 -5.81 3.68 -0.25
C LEU A 39 -4.68 2.64 -0.20
N LEU A 40 -3.78 2.71 0.78
CA LEU A 40 -2.69 1.74 0.94
C LEU A 40 -3.19 0.33 1.25
N HIS A 41 -4.34 0.21 1.91
CA HIS A 41 -4.95 -1.07 2.21
C HIS A 41 -5.64 -1.69 0.98
N TRP A 42 -6.40 -0.92 0.20
CA TRP A 42 -7.19 -1.43 -0.94
C TRP A 42 -6.46 -1.40 -2.28
N LEU A 43 -5.57 -0.42 -2.47
CA LEU A 43 -4.73 -0.26 -3.65
C LEU A 43 -3.26 -0.39 -3.23
N PRO A 44 -2.79 -1.61 -2.89
CA PRO A 44 -1.39 -1.81 -2.60
C PRO A 44 -0.54 -1.40 -3.80
N LEU A 45 0.52 -0.65 -3.49
CA LEU A 45 1.54 -0.27 -4.46
C LEU A 45 2.29 -1.51 -4.98
N ALA A 46 2.45 -2.53 -4.13
CA ALA A 46 3.04 -3.82 -4.47
C ALA A 46 2.58 -4.91 -3.48
N GLY A 47 2.54 -6.15 -3.95
CA GLY A 47 2.30 -7.34 -3.12
C GLY A 47 0.86 -7.49 -2.62
N ASP A 48 0.70 -8.29 -1.56
CA ASP A 48 -0.60 -8.82 -1.11
C ASP A 48 -1.43 -7.86 -0.24
N GLY A 49 -1.05 -6.59 -0.15
CA GLY A 49 -1.75 -5.61 0.68
C GLY A 49 -1.06 -5.35 2.01
N THR A 50 -1.24 -4.13 2.53
CA THR A 50 -0.81 -3.78 3.89
C THR A 50 -1.99 -3.89 4.84
N GLY A 51 -1.81 -4.48 6.03
CA GLY A 51 -2.84 -4.46 7.07
C GLY A 51 -3.20 -3.04 7.50
N TRP A 52 -4.40 -2.84 8.07
CA TRP A 52 -4.88 -1.50 8.47
C TRP A 52 -3.95 -0.75 9.42
N VAL A 53 -3.41 -1.44 10.44
CA VAL A 53 -2.51 -0.84 11.42
C VAL A 53 -1.20 -0.35 10.78
N PRO A 54 -0.43 -1.19 10.05
CA PRO A 54 0.77 -0.71 9.37
C PRO A 54 0.47 0.35 8.29
N ALA A 55 -0.67 0.25 7.58
CA ALA A 55 -1.08 1.26 6.60
C ALA A 55 -1.33 2.63 7.25
N LEU A 56 -2.03 2.65 8.39
CA LEU A 56 -2.30 3.87 9.16
C LEU A 56 -1.02 4.49 9.73
N LEU A 57 -0.13 3.67 10.27
CA LEU A 57 1.16 4.14 10.79
C LEU A 57 2.02 4.73 9.67
N LEU A 58 2.08 4.05 8.51
CA LEU A 58 2.84 4.53 7.36
C LEU A 58 2.27 5.85 6.82
N ALA A 59 0.96 5.92 6.61
CA ALA A 59 0.26 7.12 6.16
C ALA A 59 0.46 8.29 7.14
N GLY A 60 0.28 8.04 8.45
CA GLY A 60 0.47 9.05 9.49
C GLY A 60 1.90 9.57 9.54
N CYS A 61 2.90 8.68 9.56
CA CYS A 61 4.31 9.06 9.56
C CYS A 61 4.67 9.90 8.33
N LEU A 62 4.25 9.48 7.14
CA LEU A 62 4.55 10.21 5.92
C LEU A 62 3.86 11.58 5.89
N ASN A 63 2.58 11.65 6.25
CA ASN A 63 1.86 12.92 6.33
C ASN A 63 2.51 13.88 7.34
N LEU A 64 2.99 13.39 8.47
CA LEU A 64 3.73 14.21 9.44
C LEU A 64 5.04 14.75 8.86
N ILE A 65 5.84 13.90 8.21
CA ILE A 65 7.10 14.31 7.57
C ILE A 65 6.83 15.37 6.50
N VAL A 66 5.85 15.11 5.65
CA VAL A 66 5.46 15.98 4.54
C VAL A 66 5.01 17.34 5.05
N VAL A 67 4.14 17.39 6.07
CA VAL A 67 3.73 18.64 6.69
C VAL A 67 4.91 19.39 7.33
N ALA A 68 5.75 18.68 8.08
CA ALA A 68 6.87 19.29 8.80
C ALA A 68 7.91 19.90 7.86
N VAL A 69 8.21 19.21 6.75
CA VAL A 69 9.23 19.64 5.78
C VAL A 69 8.66 20.60 4.75
N LEU A 70 7.56 20.24 4.09
CA LEU A 70 7.02 21.00 2.96
C LEU A 70 6.04 22.10 3.37
N GLY A 71 5.39 21.98 4.54
CA GLY A 71 4.49 23.02 5.04
C GLY A 71 5.19 24.35 5.26
N GLY A 72 6.36 24.34 5.91
CA GLY A 72 7.14 25.56 6.15
C GLY A 72 7.70 26.20 4.87
N LEU A 73 8.19 25.38 3.93
CA LEU A 73 8.67 25.84 2.63
C LEU A 73 7.53 26.41 1.78
N GLY A 74 6.38 25.73 1.77
CA GLY A 74 5.18 26.15 1.08
C GLY A 74 4.62 27.45 1.63
N GLY A 75 4.59 27.62 2.96
CA GLY A 75 4.14 28.85 3.60
C GLY A 75 5.02 30.05 3.26
N TRP A 76 6.34 29.84 3.22
CA TRP A 76 7.29 30.87 2.76
C TRP A 76 7.10 31.23 1.28
N ALA A 77 6.95 30.24 0.40
CA ALA A 77 6.73 30.46 -1.03
C ALA A 77 5.38 31.14 -1.30
N LEU A 78 4.33 30.76 -0.56
CA LEU A 78 3.00 31.36 -0.66
C LEU A 78 3.04 32.82 -0.24
N ARG A 79 3.75 33.17 0.82
CA ARG A 79 3.91 34.57 1.27
C ARG A 79 4.71 35.44 0.32
N ARG A 80 5.63 34.87 -0.47
CA ARG A 80 6.29 35.61 -1.56
C ARG A 80 5.30 36.04 -2.64
N ARG A 81 4.24 35.25 -2.89
CA ARG A 81 3.19 35.59 -3.86
C ARG A 81 2.03 36.38 -3.23
N ARG A 82 1.74 36.16 -1.95
CA ARG A 82 0.63 36.73 -1.18
C ARG A 82 1.14 37.32 0.14
N PRO A 83 1.81 38.49 0.10
CA PRO A 83 2.39 39.12 1.29
C PRO A 83 1.34 39.63 2.28
N ASP A 84 0.07 39.69 1.86
CA ASP A 84 -1.10 40.06 2.66
C ASP A 84 -1.50 38.99 3.70
N LEU A 85 -1.01 37.74 3.55
CA LEU A 85 -1.37 36.63 4.43
C LEU A 85 -0.54 36.60 5.73
N PRO A 86 -1.19 36.48 6.90
CA PRO A 86 -0.50 36.16 8.15
C PRO A 86 0.23 34.82 8.06
N LYS A 87 1.41 34.71 8.67
CA LYS A 87 2.25 33.51 8.64
C LYS A 87 1.48 32.23 8.98
N VAL A 88 0.74 32.24 10.09
CA VAL A 88 -0.03 31.07 10.58
C VAL A 88 -1.03 30.56 9.53
N VAL A 89 -1.69 31.46 8.81
CA VAL A 89 -2.68 31.10 7.79
C VAL A 89 -2.00 30.58 6.51
N ALA A 90 -0.87 31.19 6.14
CA ALA A 90 -0.09 30.72 5.00
C ALA A 90 0.48 29.31 5.23
N ASP A 91 0.97 29.03 6.43
CA ASP A 91 1.50 27.71 6.81
C ASP A 91 0.37 26.66 6.86
N ASP A 92 -0.82 26.99 7.39
CA ASP A 92 -2.01 26.10 7.43
C ASP A 92 -2.49 25.73 6.02
N TYR A 93 -2.60 26.70 5.11
CA TYR A 93 -2.98 26.44 3.71
C TYR A 93 -1.91 25.67 2.95
N ALA A 94 -0.63 25.98 3.16
CA ALA A 94 0.46 25.25 2.53
C ALA A 94 0.49 23.79 2.99
N GLY A 95 0.41 23.54 4.29
CA GLY A 95 0.32 22.19 4.84
C GLY A 95 -0.87 21.41 4.30
N THR A 96 -2.06 22.03 4.29
CA THR A 96 -3.29 21.44 3.74
C THR A 96 -3.12 21.08 2.27
N ALA A 97 -2.63 22.00 1.43
CA ALA A 97 -2.46 21.77 0.00
C ALA A 97 -1.46 20.64 -0.28
N VAL A 98 -0.35 20.58 0.45
CA VAL A 98 0.67 19.54 0.27
C VAL A 98 0.13 18.16 0.66
N ILE A 99 -0.59 18.04 1.79
CA ILE A 99 -1.20 16.77 2.20
C ILE A 99 -2.20 16.28 1.14
N VAL A 100 -3.07 17.16 0.65
CA VAL A 100 -4.03 16.82 -0.41
C VAL A 100 -3.32 16.40 -1.70
N ALA A 101 -2.23 17.09 -2.07
CA ALA A 101 -1.43 16.71 -3.23
C ALA A 101 -0.80 15.32 -3.07
N LEU A 102 -0.27 15.00 -1.88
CA LEU A 102 0.29 13.68 -1.60
C LEU A 102 -0.76 12.57 -1.72
N ALA A 103 -1.95 12.78 -1.17
CA ALA A 103 -3.05 11.84 -1.31
C ALA A 103 -3.43 11.62 -2.78
N GLY A 104 -3.43 12.70 -3.58
CA GLY A 104 -3.60 12.62 -5.04
C GLY A 104 -2.53 11.78 -5.72
N VAL A 105 -1.27 11.88 -5.29
CA VAL A 105 -0.16 11.05 -5.78
C VAL A 105 -0.39 9.57 -5.43
N PHE A 106 -0.75 9.26 -4.19
CA PHE A 106 -1.05 7.87 -3.81
C PHE A 106 -2.19 7.26 -4.60
N LEU A 107 -3.28 8.01 -4.78
CA LEU A 107 -4.39 7.58 -5.61
C LEU A 107 -3.92 7.31 -7.05
N ALA A 108 -3.13 8.21 -7.63
CA ALA A 108 -2.63 8.05 -8.99
C ALA A 108 -1.74 6.81 -9.13
N ILE A 109 -0.78 6.60 -8.22
CA ILE A 109 0.10 5.43 -8.29
C ILE A 109 -0.70 4.14 -8.09
N GLY A 110 -1.62 4.11 -7.11
CA GLY A 110 -2.48 2.95 -6.88
C GLY A 110 -3.32 2.60 -8.10
N LEU A 111 -3.90 3.60 -8.79
CA LEU A 111 -4.66 3.38 -10.02
C LEU A 111 -3.77 2.87 -11.16
N VAL A 112 -2.54 3.39 -11.30
CA VAL A 112 -1.58 2.94 -12.32
C VAL A 112 -1.12 1.50 -12.08
N HIS A 113 -0.97 1.06 -10.82
CA HIS A 113 -0.50 -0.29 -10.48
C HIS A 113 -1.62 -1.32 -10.30
N ARG A 114 -2.87 -0.89 -10.20
CA ARG A 114 -4.04 -1.77 -10.10
C ARG A 114 -4.06 -2.94 -11.09
N PRO A 115 -3.82 -2.77 -12.41
CA PRO A 115 -3.84 -3.90 -13.34
C PRO A 115 -2.79 -4.96 -12.99
N ALA A 116 -1.54 -4.57 -12.71
CA ALA A 116 -0.49 -5.51 -12.34
C ALA A 116 -0.81 -6.30 -11.06
N VAL A 117 -1.47 -5.67 -10.08
CA VAL A 117 -1.94 -6.37 -8.86
C VAL A 117 -3.03 -7.39 -9.18
N LEU A 118 -3.96 -7.06 -10.10
CA LEU A 118 -5.00 -7.98 -10.52
C LEU A 118 -4.43 -9.15 -11.32
N ASP A 119 -3.51 -8.88 -12.24
CA ASP A 119 -2.83 -9.89 -13.05
C ASP A 119 -2.05 -10.86 -12.16
N GLY A 120 -1.33 -10.36 -11.14
CA GLY A 120 -0.63 -11.19 -10.18
C GLY A 120 -1.56 -12.08 -9.34
N ARG A 121 -2.74 -11.57 -8.93
CA ARG A 121 -3.76 -12.38 -8.21
C ARG A 121 -4.35 -13.45 -9.10
N GLN A 122 -4.61 -13.13 -10.37
CA GLN A 122 -5.11 -14.08 -11.34
C GLN A 122 -4.07 -15.18 -11.61
N ALA A 123 -2.81 -14.81 -11.88
CA ALA A 123 -1.72 -15.76 -12.09
C ALA A 123 -1.55 -16.71 -10.89
N PHE A 124 -1.65 -16.18 -9.65
CA PHE A 124 -1.63 -17.01 -8.45
C PHE A 124 -2.82 -17.98 -8.36
N GLY A 125 -4.02 -17.55 -8.76
CA GLY A 125 -5.20 -18.42 -8.82
C GLY A 125 -5.07 -19.52 -9.89
N ASP A 126 -4.55 -19.15 -11.06
CA ASP A 126 -4.32 -20.04 -12.18
C ASP A 126 -3.27 -21.10 -11.85
N GLN A 127 -2.15 -20.72 -11.21
CA GLN A 127 -1.14 -21.68 -10.78
C GLN A 127 -1.69 -22.64 -9.72
N SER A 128 -2.43 -22.13 -8.72
CA SER A 128 -2.99 -22.97 -7.66
C SER A 128 -3.94 -24.04 -8.23
N THR A 129 -4.78 -23.62 -9.18
CA THR A 129 -5.69 -24.52 -9.91
C THR A 129 -4.92 -25.54 -10.76
N ALA A 130 -3.87 -25.11 -11.46
CA ALA A 130 -3.05 -25.98 -12.29
C ALA A 130 -2.30 -27.04 -11.47
N VAL A 131 -1.72 -26.65 -10.32
CA VAL A 131 -1.07 -27.58 -9.37
C VAL A 131 -2.07 -28.59 -8.86
N ARG A 132 -3.23 -28.15 -8.37
CA ARG A 132 -4.25 -29.07 -7.84
C ARG A 132 -4.67 -30.08 -8.89
N ARG A 133 -4.93 -29.64 -10.13
CA ARG A 133 -5.27 -30.53 -11.25
C ARG A 133 -4.15 -31.53 -11.54
N TRP A 134 -2.90 -31.06 -11.59
CA TRP A 134 -1.75 -31.92 -11.88
C TRP A 134 -1.54 -32.97 -10.79
N VAL A 135 -1.60 -32.58 -9.52
CA VAL A 135 -1.40 -33.48 -8.36
C VAL A 135 -2.50 -34.52 -8.28
N LEU A 136 -3.77 -34.14 -8.50
CA LEU A 136 -4.87 -35.09 -8.54
C LEU A 136 -4.71 -36.14 -9.65
N ALA A 137 -4.14 -35.75 -10.80
CA ALA A 137 -3.93 -36.66 -11.93
C ALA A 137 -2.64 -37.50 -11.85
N ASN A 138 -1.55 -36.95 -11.30
CA ASN A 138 -0.21 -37.54 -11.40
C ASN A 138 0.49 -37.78 -10.06
N GLY A 139 0.02 -37.16 -8.97
CA GLY A 139 0.61 -37.30 -7.64
C GLY A 139 0.37 -38.68 -7.04
N ASP A 140 1.18 -39.07 -6.06
CA ASP A 140 0.93 -40.26 -5.25
C ASP A 140 -0.25 -40.06 -4.29
N ALA A 141 -0.64 -41.12 -3.57
CA ALA A 141 -1.78 -41.05 -2.65
C ALA A 141 -1.58 -40.02 -1.53
N PHE A 142 -0.35 -39.85 -1.04
CA PHE A 142 -0.03 -38.90 0.00
C PHE A 142 -0.17 -37.46 -0.50
N ALA A 143 0.43 -37.13 -1.65
CA ALA A 143 0.36 -35.80 -2.25
C ALA A 143 -1.07 -35.41 -2.61
N ARG A 144 -1.89 -36.36 -3.11
CA ARG A 144 -3.32 -36.11 -3.38
C ARG A 144 -4.12 -35.76 -2.12
N ALA A 145 -3.81 -36.42 -1.00
CA ALA A 145 -4.47 -36.15 0.28
C ALA A 145 -4.02 -34.84 0.94
N HIS A 146 -2.82 -34.34 0.62
CA HIS A 146 -2.21 -33.17 1.25
C HIS A 146 -1.98 -31.99 0.31
N VAL A 147 -2.65 -31.98 -0.85
CA VAL A 147 -2.50 -30.90 -1.85
C VAL A 147 -2.89 -29.53 -1.30
N ASP A 148 -3.80 -29.47 -0.34
CA ASP A 148 -4.22 -28.22 0.31
C ASP A 148 -3.14 -27.65 1.26
N GLY A 149 -2.12 -28.45 1.60
CA GLY A 149 -0.93 -28.02 2.35
C GLY A 149 0.23 -27.57 1.46
N ALA A 150 -0.02 -27.32 0.16
CA ALA A 150 1.01 -26.87 -0.77
C ALA A 150 1.56 -25.49 -0.39
N ASP A 151 2.88 -25.36 -0.44
CA ASP A 151 3.59 -24.09 -0.25
C ASP A 151 4.00 -23.52 -1.62
N THR A 152 3.76 -22.24 -1.86
CA THR A 152 4.03 -21.58 -3.16
C THR A 152 5.06 -20.47 -2.99
N LEU A 153 6.08 -20.49 -3.85
CA LEU A 153 7.09 -19.46 -3.99
C LEU A 153 6.97 -18.85 -5.40
N ARG A 154 6.83 -17.53 -5.48
CA ARG A 154 6.90 -16.81 -6.75
C ARG A 154 8.36 -16.62 -7.13
N LEU A 155 8.76 -17.11 -8.31
CA LEU A 155 10.11 -16.97 -8.85
C LEU A 155 10.21 -15.73 -9.75
N GLU A 156 9.23 -15.56 -10.65
CA GLU A 156 9.08 -14.43 -11.57
C GLU A 156 7.59 -14.03 -11.61
N ASP A 157 7.22 -13.01 -12.38
CA ASP A 157 5.84 -12.49 -12.40
C ASP A 157 4.79 -13.55 -12.78
N ASP A 158 5.15 -14.44 -13.71
CA ASP A 158 4.32 -15.51 -14.26
C ASP A 158 4.87 -16.92 -13.94
N LEU A 159 5.95 -17.03 -13.18
CA LEU A 159 6.63 -18.29 -12.86
C LEU A 159 6.58 -18.59 -11.36
N PHE A 160 5.97 -19.72 -11.02
CA PHE A 160 5.78 -20.16 -9.63
C PHE A 160 6.44 -21.52 -9.39
N ARG A 161 6.95 -21.71 -8.17
CA ARG A 161 7.35 -23.00 -7.64
C ARG A 161 6.41 -23.38 -6.51
N THR A 162 5.68 -24.47 -6.70
CA THR A 162 4.71 -24.94 -5.71
C THR A 162 5.07 -26.35 -5.26
N CYS A 163 5.28 -26.53 -3.95
CA CYS A 163 5.70 -27.78 -3.35
C CYS A 163 4.60 -28.36 -2.46
N VAL A 164 4.19 -29.59 -2.75
CA VAL A 164 3.26 -30.37 -1.92
C VAL A 164 4.08 -31.23 -0.95
N PRO A 165 3.70 -31.30 0.34
CA PRO A 165 4.33 -32.19 1.30
C PRO A 165 4.36 -33.64 0.80
N GLY A 166 5.51 -34.28 0.92
CA GLY A 166 5.68 -35.71 0.66
C GLY A 166 5.57 -36.54 1.95
N GLU A 167 5.41 -37.85 1.81
CA GLU A 167 5.41 -38.78 2.94
C GLU A 167 6.75 -38.74 3.69
N ASP A 168 7.85 -38.57 2.96
CA ASP A 168 9.16 -38.24 3.52
C ASP A 168 9.30 -36.70 3.63
N PRO A 169 9.54 -36.15 4.83
CA PRO A 169 9.64 -34.71 5.06
C PRO A 169 10.78 -34.03 4.29
N ASN A 170 11.76 -34.79 3.81
CA ASN A 170 12.87 -34.29 3.00
C ASN A 170 12.63 -34.38 1.49
N ARG A 171 11.49 -34.93 1.05
CA ARG A 171 11.24 -35.23 -0.37
C ARG A 171 9.88 -34.75 -0.83
N TRP A 172 9.77 -33.45 -1.01
CA TRP A 172 8.55 -32.80 -1.47
C TRP A 172 8.30 -33.10 -2.96
N LEU A 173 7.04 -32.96 -3.37
CA LEU A 173 6.66 -32.91 -4.77
C LEU A 173 6.58 -31.44 -5.18
N CYS A 174 7.64 -30.96 -5.83
CA CYS A 174 7.70 -29.59 -6.32
C CYS A 174 7.37 -29.52 -7.81
N LEU A 175 6.62 -28.49 -8.17
CA LEU A 175 6.19 -28.19 -9.53
C LEU A 175 6.61 -26.77 -9.88
N ILE A 176 7.12 -26.58 -11.09
CA ILE A 176 7.27 -25.26 -11.70
C ILE A 176 6.04 -25.03 -12.58
N VAL A 177 5.36 -23.92 -12.34
CA VAL A 177 4.15 -23.53 -13.05
C VAL A 177 4.40 -22.21 -13.75
N ASP A 178 4.27 -22.23 -15.07
CA ASP A 178 4.38 -21.08 -15.94
C ASP A 178 2.97 -20.67 -16.37
N THR A 179 2.58 -19.47 -15.97
CA THR A 179 1.24 -18.88 -16.19
C THR A 179 1.20 -17.90 -17.37
N SER A 180 2.31 -17.77 -18.13
CA SER A 180 2.37 -16.96 -19.36
C SER A 180 1.48 -17.51 -20.49
N SER A 181 1.09 -18.78 -20.38
CA SER A 181 0.34 -19.53 -21.37
C SER A 181 -1.00 -20.02 -20.80
N SER A 182 -1.98 -20.19 -21.69
CA SER A 182 -3.30 -20.74 -21.35
C SER A 182 -3.55 -22.02 -22.17
N PRO A 183 -3.67 -23.20 -21.52
CA PRO A 183 -3.59 -23.43 -20.08
C PRO A 183 -2.15 -23.28 -19.52
N PRO A 184 -1.98 -23.02 -18.20
CA PRO A 184 -0.67 -22.94 -17.57
C PRO A 184 0.16 -24.21 -17.78
N LEU A 185 1.44 -24.05 -18.05
CA LEU A 185 2.38 -25.16 -18.21
C LEU A 185 2.90 -25.61 -16.85
N VAL A 186 2.70 -26.89 -16.54
CA VAL A 186 3.16 -27.50 -15.28
C VAL A 186 4.25 -28.50 -15.58
N ARG A 187 5.43 -28.31 -14.99
CA ARG A 187 6.52 -29.30 -15.04
C ARG A 187 6.93 -29.68 -13.63
N ARG A 188 7.39 -30.92 -13.47
CA ARG A 188 7.97 -31.36 -12.20
C ARG A 188 9.33 -30.70 -12.02
N ASP A 189 9.57 -30.15 -10.84
CA ASP A 189 10.89 -29.70 -10.43
C ASP A 189 11.74 -30.90 -10.01
N ALA A 190 13.00 -30.93 -10.45
CA ALA A 190 13.97 -31.93 -10.03
C ALA A 190 14.40 -31.71 -8.57
N ASN A 191 14.39 -30.47 -8.10
CA ASN A 191 14.66 -30.17 -6.70
C ASN A 191 13.46 -30.53 -5.83
N ARG A 192 13.67 -31.43 -4.87
CA ARG A 192 12.65 -31.93 -3.92
C ARG A 192 12.70 -31.27 -2.55
N GLU A 193 13.53 -30.25 -2.39
CA GLU A 193 13.60 -29.43 -1.19
C GLU A 193 12.38 -28.51 -1.08
N SER A 194 11.93 -28.25 0.16
CA SER A 194 10.79 -27.37 0.42
C SER A 194 11.08 -25.92 0.02
N ASN A 195 10.05 -25.14 -0.27
CA ASN A 195 10.21 -23.72 -0.56
C ASN A 195 10.79 -22.94 0.63
N THR A 196 10.48 -23.33 1.87
CA THR A 196 11.08 -22.75 3.08
C THR A 196 12.61 -22.89 3.10
N SER A 197 13.14 -24.00 2.60
CA SER A 197 14.60 -24.22 2.56
C SER A 197 15.31 -23.34 1.52
N LEU A 198 14.62 -22.99 0.42
CA LEU A 198 15.11 -22.06 -0.60
C LEU A 198 14.95 -20.60 -0.16
N ASN A 199 13.88 -20.27 0.56
CA ASN A 199 13.60 -18.92 1.03
C ASN A 199 14.22 -18.63 2.41
N ARG A 200 15.50 -18.96 2.60
CA ARG A 200 16.23 -18.58 3.82
C ARG A 200 16.46 -17.06 3.83
N PRO A 201 16.24 -16.37 4.97
CA PRO A 201 16.50 -14.93 5.08
C PRO A 201 17.94 -14.61 4.66
N GLY A 202 18.10 -13.89 3.55
CA GLY A 202 19.40 -13.53 2.96
C GLY A 202 19.74 -14.19 1.62
N GLY A 203 18.89 -15.07 1.09
CA GLY A 203 19.12 -15.79 -0.18
C GLY A 203 18.71 -15.06 -1.46
N PHE A 204 17.78 -14.10 -1.39
CA PHE A 204 17.35 -13.29 -2.53
C PHE A 204 17.36 -11.80 -2.15
N ARG A 205 18.22 -11.04 -2.82
CA ARG A 205 18.22 -9.57 -2.92
C ARG A 205 18.18 -9.20 -4.38
#